data_AF-A0A433WPY6-F1
#
_entry.id   AF-A0A433WPY6-F1
#
_cell.length_a   1.000
_cell.length_b   1.000
_cell.length_c   1.000
_cell.angle_alpha   90.00
_cell.angle_beta   90.00
_cell.angle_gamma   90.00
#
_symmetry.space_group_name_H-M   'P 1'
#
loop_
_entity.id
_entity.type
_entity.pdbx_description
1 polymer ?
#
loop_
_entity_poly.entity_id
_entity_poly.type
_entity_poly.pdbx_seq_one_letter_code
_entity_poly.pdbx_strand_id
1 'polypeptide(L)'
;MNTHHLSEEALQQAAMEQPEAGSVREAHLEGCPSCRAAVAEYRAIFGALKTMEKPVFDFDVAQLVLEQLPQPQPAVRRFPWPVVLTGAAAVMGFAVPLLVLGRFLSSLFSGIPAMMLALIGVTAAGILLFLCRETVLNYREKMRLLNFY
;
A
#
# COMPACT_ATOMS: atom_id res chain seq x y z
N MET A 1 4.06 3.31 -44.08
CA MET A 1 2.84 4.11 -43.78
C MET A 1 2.15 3.45 -42.58
N ASN A 2 2.53 3.84 -41.37
CA ASN A 2 1.82 3.43 -40.15
C ASN A 2 0.67 4.41 -39.96
N THR A 3 -0.55 3.94 -40.14
CA THR A 3 -1.78 4.75 -40.19
C THR A 3 -2.29 5.20 -38.82
N HIS A 4 -1.52 5.01 -37.76
CA HIS A 4 -1.91 5.35 -36.40
C HIS A 4 -0.94 6.39 -35.84
N HIS A 5 -1.36 7.65 -35.83
CA HIS A 5 -0.64 8.74 -35.16
C HIS A 5 -0.85 8.70 -33.65
N LEU A 6 -0.02 9.42 -32.90
CA LEU A 6 -0.25 9.66 -31.47
C LEU A 6 -1.52 10.48 -31.29
N SER A 7 -2.22 10.27 -30.16
CA SER A 7 -3.34 11.14 -29.79
C SER A 7 -2.82 12.52 -29.43
N GLU A 8 -3.72 13.50 -29.49
CA GLU A 8 -3.41 14.90 -29.20
C GLU A 8 -2.86 15.08 -27.78
N GLU A 9 -3.46 14.40 -26.80
CA GLU A 9 -3.01 14.42 -25.41
C GLU A 9 -1.59 13.85 -25.27
N ALA A 10 -1.26 12.80 -26.03
CA ALA A 10 0.06 12.20 -26.02
C ALA A 10 1.12 13.10 -26.67
N LEU A 11 0.76 13.87 -27.69
CA LEU A 11 1.65 14.85 -28.33
C LEU A 11 1.93 16.02 -27.37
N GLN A 12 0.91 16.55 -26.69
CA GLN A 12 1.05 17.62 -25.71
C GLN A 12 1.89 17.19 -24.51
N GLN A 13 1.64 15.99 -23.98
CA GLN A 13 2.45 15.43 -22.89
C GLN A 13 3.92 15.29 -23.31
N ALA A 14 4.20 14.77 -24.51
CA ALA A 14 5.57 14.64 -25.04
C ALA A 14 6.27 16.00 -25.33
N ALA A 15 5.49 17.08 -25.44
CA ALA A 15 6.00 18.43 -25.59
C ALA A 15 6.25 19.11 -24.23
N MET A 16 5.47 18.80 -23.20
CA MET A 16 5.63 19.33 -21.83
C MET A 16 6.73 18.63 -21.04
N GLU A 17 6.82 17.31 -21.17
CA GLU A 17 7.78 16.43 -20.50
C GLU A 17 8.87 16.01 -21.50
N GLN A 18 10.11 15.80 -21.02
CA GLN A 18 11.09 15.12 -21.86
C GLN A 18 10.66 13.66 -21.99
N PRO A 19 10.53 13.11 -23.21
CA PRO A 19 10.16 11.71 -23.38
C PRO A 19 11.20 10.85 -22.64
N GLU A 20 10.72 9.96 -21.78
CA GLU A 20 11.58 9.00 -21.10
C GLU A 20 12.27 8.13 -22.16
N ALA A 21 13.59 8.01 -22.04
CA ALA A 21 14.43 7.27 -22.96
C ALA A 21 13.96 5.80 -23.04
N GLY A 22 13.63 5.33 -24.24
CA GLY A 22 13.14 3.97 -24.50
C GLY A 22 11.62 3.81 -24.41
N SER A 23 10.86 4.88 -24.22
CA SER A 23 9.40 4.80 -24.26
C SER A 23 8.88 4.51 -25.67
N VAL A 24 7.75 3.80 -25.77
CA VAL A 24 7.05 3.53 -27.04
C VAL A 24 6.75 4.83 -27.82
N ARG A 25 6.61 5.95 -27.09
CA ARG A 25 6.39 7.28 -27.65
C ARG A 25 7.65 7.81 -28.36
N GLU A 26 8.84 7.63 -27.79
CA GLU A 26 10.10 8.04 -28.41
C GLU A 26 10.35 7.26 -29.72
N ALA A 27 10.20 5.94 -29.69
CA ALA A 27 10.32 5.09 -30.88
C ALA A 27 9.34 5.52 -32.00
N HIS A 28 8.12 5.94 -31.63
CA HIS A 28 7.16 6.47 -32.59
C HIS A 28 7.60 7.82 -33.18
N LEU A 29 8.12 8.73 -32.35
CA LEU A 29 8.62 10.05 -32.80
C LEU A 29 9.87 9.94 -33.68
N GLU A 30 10.69 8.90 -33.51
CA GLU A 30 11.79 8.56 -34.42
C GLU A 30 11.28 8.10 -35.80
N GLY A 31 10.20 7.31 -35.82
CA GLY A 31 9.62 6.74 -37.04
C GLY A 31 8.56 7.58 -37.75
N CYS A 32 8.03 8.64 -37.12
CA CYS A 32 6.90 9.43 -37.64
C CYS A 32 7.22 10.94 -37.74
N PRO A 33 7.49 11.47 -38.95
CA PRO A 33 7.86 12.87 -39.11
C PRO A 33 6.72 13.84 -38.81
N SER A 34 5.46 13.45 -39.04
CA SER A 34 4.30 14.31 -38.74
C SER A 34 4.11 14.53 -37.24
N CYS A 35 4.21 13.46 -36.44
CA CYS A 35 4.13 13.57 -34.98
C CYS A 35 5.31 14.36 -34.40
N ARG A 36 6.50 14.23 -34.99
CA ARG A 36 7.68 15.04 -34.59
C ARG A 36 7.46 16.53 -34.86
N ALA A 37 6.89 16.89 -36.00
CA ALA A 37 6.58 18.27 -36.35
C ALA A 37 5.54 18.85 -35.37
N ALA A 38 4.48 18.10 -35.05
CA ALA A 38 3.45 18.52 -34.10
C ALA A 38 4.02 18.75 -32.68
N VAL A 39 4.88 17.84 -32.19
CA VAL A 39 5.56 18.03 -30.88
C VAL A 39 6.45 19.28 -30.89
N ALA A 40 7.15 19.56 -32.01
CA ALA A 40 7.98 20.75 -32.13
C ALA A 40 7.15 22.04 -32.08
N GLU A 41 5.97 22.05 -32.70
CA GLU A 41 5.02 23.16 -32.66
C GLU A 41 4.52 23.41 -31.22
N TYR A 42 4.08 22.36 -30.52
CA TYR A 42 3.69 22.48 -29.10
C TYR A 42 4.84 22.98 -28.22
N ARG A 43 6.07 22.54 -28.45
CA ARG A 43 7.25 23.05 -27.72
C ARG A 43 7.50 24.53 -27.97
N ALA A 44 7.29 25.01 -29.20
CA ALA A 44 7.39 26.44 -29.50
C ALA A 44 6.33 27.25 -28.75
N ILE A 45 5.08 26.77 -28.72
CA ILE A 45 3.98 27.41 -27.97
C ILE A 45 4.28 27.45 -26.47
N PHE A 46 4.66 26.32 -25.86
CA PHE A 46 4.99 26.26 -24.44
C PHE A 46 6.25 27.07 -24.10
N GLY A 47 7.22 27.14 -25.01
CA GLY A 47 8.38 28.02 -24.90
C GLY A 47 7.97 29.49 -24.84
N ALA A 48 7.11 29.93 -25.75
CA ALA A 48 6.59 31.30 -25.78
C ALA A 48 5.81 31.62 -24.49
N LEU A 49 4.97 30.70 -24.01
CA LEU A 49 4.22 30.87 -22.75
C LEU A 49 5.14 31.01 -21.53
N LYS A 50 6.26 30.27 -21.48
CA LYS A 50 7.25 30.39 -20.40
C LYS A 50 7.98 31.73 -20.39
N THR A 51 8.13 32.36 -21.56
CA THR A 51 8.76 33.68 -21.70
C THR A 51 7.80 34.85 -21.45
N MET A 52 6.50 34.60 -21.37
CA MET A 52 5.55 35.64 -20.97
C MET A 52 5.80 36.05 -19.53
N GLU A 53 5.57 37.33 -19.25
CA GLU A 53 5.69 37.87 -17.91
C GLU A 53 4.75 37.11 -16.98
N LYS A 54 5.28 36.67 -15.83
CA LYS A 54 4.47 35.96 -14.86
C LYS A 54 3.36 36.91 -14.38
N PRO A 55 2.09 36.48 -14.39
CA PRO A 55 1.03 37.31 -13.85
C PRO A 55 1.35 37.60 -12.39
N VAL A 56 1.52 38.89 -12.08
CA VAL A 56 1.58 39.37 -10.70
C VAL A 56 0.13 39.55 -10.28
N PHE A 57 -0.28 38.80 -9.27
CA PHE A 57 -1.59 38.97 -8.67
C PHE A 57 -1.50 40.07 -7.61
N ASP A 58 -2.47 40.97 -7.58
CA ASP A 58 -2.58 42.01 -6.54
C ASP A 58 -3.00 41.45 -5.16
N PHE A 59 -3.08 40.13 -5.04
CA PHE A 59 -3.53 39.40 -3.86
C PHE A 59 -2.68 38.14 -3.63
N ASP A 60 -2.60 37.70 -2.37
CA ASP A 60 -1.87 36.51 -1.98
C ASP A 60 -2.63 35.23 -2.38
N VAL A 61 -2.32 34.72 -3.57
CA VAL A 61 -2.88 33.46 -4.08
C VAL A 61 -2.59 32.29 -3.14
N ALA A 62 -1.43 32.27 -2.48
CA ALA A 62 -1.07 31.18 -1.59
C ALA A 62 -2.00 31.15 -0.37
N GLN A 63 -2.32 32.31 0.20
CA GLN A 63 -3.28 32.42 1.30
C GLN A 63 -4.68 31.89 0.90
N LEU A 64 -5.20 32.33 -0.25
CA LEU A 64 -6.52 31.88 -0.70
C LEU A 64 -6.59 30.38 -0.99
N VAL A 65 -5.51 29.77 -1.49
CA VAL A 65 -5.47 28.33 -1.77
C VAL A 65 -5.33 27.52 -0.49
N LEU A 66 -4.52 27.97 0.47
CA LEU A 66 -4.35 27.29 1.75
C LEU A 66 -5.66 27.20 2.54
N GLU A 67 -6.51 28.22 2.45
CA GLU A 67 -7.83 28.23 3.09
C GLU A 67 -8.83 27.25 2.44
N GLN A 68 -8.60 26.84 1.20
CA GLN A 68 -9.43 25.86 0.49
C GLN A 68 -8.95 24.41 0.67
N LEU A 69 -7.77 24.20 1.24
CA LEU A 69 -7.30 22.86 1.52
C LEU A 69 -8.18 22.22 2.61
N PRO A 70 -8.58 20.95 2.44
CA PRO A 70 -9.31 20.25 3.48
C PRO A 70 -8.45 20.21 4.75
N GLN A 71 -8.93 20.89 5.80
CA GLN A 71 -8.25 20.86 7.08
C GLN A 71 -8.15 19.41 7.56
N PRO A 72 -7.01 19.00 8.15
CA PRO A 72 -6.91 17.70 8.78
C PRO A 72 -8.00 17.62 9.83
N GLN A 73 -9.03 16.80 9.57
CA GLN A 73 -10.09 16.60 10.54
C GLN A 73 -9.44 16.12 11.83
N PRO A 74 -9.73 16.73 12.99
CA PRO A 74 -9.23 16.21 14.25
C PRO A 74 -9.69 14.76 14.30
N ALA A 75 -8.73 13.84 14.36
CA ALA A 75 -9.03 12.42 14.47
C ALA A 75 -9.89 12.27 15.72
N VAL A 76 -11.20 12.16 15.54
CA VAL A 76 -12.14 11.94 16.63
C VAL A 76 -11.71 10.61 17.20
N ARG A 77 -11.00 10.66 18.33
CA ARG A 77 -10.45 9.50 19.02
C ARG A 77 -11.63 8.78 19.65
N ARG A 78 -12.46 8.16 18.79
CA ARG A 78 -13.54 7.27 19.21
C ARG A 78 -12.85 6.19 20.03
N PHE A 79 -13.20 6.14 21.30
CA PHE A 79 -12.74 5.08 22.20
C PHE A 79 -12.96 3.74 21.48
N PRO A 80 -11.95 2.87 21.39
CA PRO A 80 -11.98 1.69 20.52
C PRO A 80 -12.82 0.57 21.13
N TRP A 81 -14.09 0.87 21.42
CA TRP A 81 -15.14 -0.07 21.80
C TRP A 81 -15.12 -1.37 21.00
N PRO A 82 -14.97 -1.38 19.66
CA PRO A 82 -14.90 -2.64 18.92
C PRO A 82 -13.69 -3.50 19.31
N VAL A 83 -12.53 -2.90 19.62
CA VAL A 83 -11.32 -3.63 20.04
C VAL A 83 -11.51 -4.21 21.45
N VAL A 84 -12.16 -3.45 22.34
CA VAL A 84 -12.46 -3.91 23.69
C VAL A 84 -13.49 -5.05 23.66
N LEU A 85 -14.52 -4.94 22.83
CA LEU A 85 -15.55 -5.97 22.66
C LEU A 85 -15.00 -7.26 22.06
N THR A 86 -14.17 -7.17 21.02
CA THR A 86 -13.54 -8.37 20.44
C THR A 86 -12.56 -9.03 21.41
N GLY A 87 -11.78 -8.23 22.14
CA GLY A 87 -10.92 -8.73 23.20
C GLY A 87 -11.71 -9.46 24.30
N ALA A 88 -12.79 -8.84 24.80
CA ALA A 88 -13.65 -9.45 25.81
C ALA A 88 -14.34 -10.73 25.30
N ALA A 89 -14.82 -10.73 24.07
CA ALA A 89 -15.44 -11.91 23.44
C ALA A 89 -14.45 -13.06 23.26
N ALA A 90 -13.21 -12.77 22.85
CA ALA A 90 -12.15 -13.77 22.72
C ALA A 90 -11.78 -14.38 24.07
N VAL A 91 -11.60 -13.54 25.10
CA VAL A 91 -11.31 -14.01 26.46
C VAL A 91 -12.45 -14.88 26.99
N MET A 92 -13.70 -14.44 26.82
CA MET A 92 -14.87 -15.20 27.28
C MET A 92 -15.03 -16.53 26.52
N GLY A 93 -14.82 -16.50 25.20
CA GLY A 93 -14.90 -17.67 24.33
C GLY A 93 -13.84 -18.74 24.64
N PHE A 94 -12.69 -18.35 25.19
CA PHE A 94 -11.67 -19.31 25.63
C PHE A 94 -11.81 -19.71 27.10
N ALA A 95 -12.03 -18.73 27.99
CA ALA A 95 -12.05 -18.95 29.43
C ALA A 95 -13.27 -19.75 29.89
N VAL A 96 -14.46 -19.51 29.33
CA VAL A 96 -15.68 -20.21 29.74
C VAL A 96 -15.62 -21.71 29.42
N PRO A 97 -15.25 -22.13 28.19
CA PRO A 97 -15.03 -23.54 27.91
C PRO A 97 -13.90 -24.15 28.73
N LEU A 98 -12.78 -23.44 28.95
CA LEU A 98 -11.68 -23.96 29.77
C LEU A 98 -12.09 -24.18 31.23
N LEU A 99 -12.93 -23.33 31.82
CA LEU A 99 -13.40 -23.48 33.19
C LEU A 99 -14.43 -24.61 33.34
N VAL A 100 -15.37 -24.71 32.40
CA VAL A 100 -16.41 -25.75 32.42
C VAL A 100 -15.82 -27.12 32.09
N LEU A 101 -14.98 -27.18 31.05
CA LEU A 101 -14.36 -28.40 30.59
C LEU A 101 -13.11 -28.75 31.40
N GLY A 102 -12.54 -27.82 32.17
CA GLY A 102 -11.34 -28.06 32.99
C GLY A 102 -11.48 -29.21 33.99
N ARG A 103 -12.66 -29.36 34.61
CA ARG A 103 -12.97 -30.52 35.47
C ARG A 103 -13.04 -31.83 34.69
N PHE A 104 -13.55 -31.80 33.46
CA PHE A 104 -13.58 -32.97 32.59
C PHE A 104 -12.18 -33.28 32.02
N LEU A 105 -11.40 -32.27 31.67
CA LEU A 105 -10.02 -32.40 31.21
C LEU A 105 -9.16 -33.06 32.30
N SER A 106 -9.25 -32.62 33.56
CA SER A 106 -8.48 -33.26 34.64
C SER A 106 -8.82 -34.75 34.81
N SER A 107 -10.09 -35.12 34.58
CA SER A 107 -10.52 -36.52 34.61
C SER A 107 -10.11 -37.33 33.37
N LEU A 108 -9.99 -36.68 32.21
CA LEU A 108 -9.46 -37.28 30.98
C LEU A 108 -7.95 -37.52 31.09
N PHE A 109 -7.22 -36.57 31.66
CA PHE A 109 -5.77 -36.67 31.84
C PHE A 109 -5.35 -37.61 32.97
N SER A 110 -6.20 -37.84 33.98
CA SER A 110 -5.91 -38.81 35.05
C SER A 110 -5.88 -40.27 34.56
N GLY A 111 -6.51 -40.57 33.42
CA GLY A 111 -6.50 -41.90 32.81
C GLY A 111 -5.35 -42.14 31.83
N ILE A 112 -4.55 -41.12 31.52
CA ILE A 112 -3.49 -41.20 30.52
C ILE A 112 -2.14 -41.41 31.22
N PRO A 113 -1.36 -42.44 30.87
CA PRO A 113 -0.03 -42.64 31.44
C PRO A 113 0.87 -41.44 31.11
N ALA A 114 1.64 -40.98 32.11
CA ALA A 114 2.49 -39.79 32.02
C ALA A 114 3.44 -39.78 30.82
N MET A 115 3.88 -40.98 30.37
CA MET A 115 4.75 -41.14 29.21
C MET A 115 4.09 -40.73 27.89
N MET A 116 2.79 -41.03 27.71
CA MET A 116 2.05 -40.58 26.52
C MET A 116 1.79 -39.07 26.55
N LEU A 117 1.48 -38.53 27.72
CA LEU A 117 1.31 -37.09 27.92
C LEU A 117 2.59 -36.32 27.59
N ALA A 118 3.74 -36.83 28.04
CA ALA A 118 5.05 -36.28 27.70
C ALA A 118 5.32 -36.33 26.19
N LEU A 119 4.99 -37.45 25.53
CA LEU A 119 5.17 -37.59 24.08
C LEU A 119 4.31 -36.57 23.30
N ILE A 120 3.03 -36.41 23.67
CA ILE A 120 2.12 -35.42 23.07
C ILE A 120 2.64 -33.99 23.32
N GLY A 121 3.10 -33.71 24.54
CA GLY A 121 3.66 -32.41 24.89
C GLY A 121 4.89 -32.05 24.04
N VAL A 122 5.80 -33.01 23.86
CA VAL A 122 7.02 -32.82 23.05
C VAL A 122 6.68 -32.64 21.56
N THR A 123 5.76 -33.43 21.01
CA THR A 123 5.35 -33.27 19.60
C THR A 123 4.62 -31.95 19.36
N ALA A 124 3.70 -31.58 20.25
CA ALA A 124 3.00 -30.30 20.19
C ALA A 124 3.98 -29.11 20.29
N ALA A 125 4.93 -29.16 21.23
CA ALA A 125 5.96 -28.13 21.37
C ALA A 125 6.85 -28.03 20.12
N GLY A 126 7.22 -29.16 19.52
CA GLY A 126 7.98 -29.19 18.27
C GLY A 126 7.24 -28.53 17.11
N ILE A 127 5.96 -28.86 16.92
CA ILE A 127 5.11 -28.24 15.89
C ILE A 127 4.98 -26.74 16.13
N LEU A 128 4.76 -26.33 17.38
CA LEU A 128 4.57 -24.93 17.74
C LEU A 128 5.85 -24.11 17.51
N LEU A 129 7.02 -24.64 17.87
CA LEU A 129 8.32 -24.04 17.56
C LEU A 129 8.56 -23.92 16.06
N PHE A 130 8.20 -24.95 15.28
CA PHE A 130 8.32 -24.94 13.83
C PHE A 130 7.45 -23.85 13.20
N LEU A 131 6.17 -23.79 13.56
CA LEU A 131 5.23 -22.77 13.08
C LEU A 131 5.66 -21.35 13.51
N CYS A 132 6.15 -21.20 14.74
CA CYS A 132 6.62 -19.90 15.23
C CYS A 132 7.85 -19.43 14.43
N ARG A 133 8.78 -20.35 14.14
CA ARG A 133 9.95 -20.05 13.30
C ARG A 133 9.55 -19.65 11.89
N GLU A 134 8.66 -20.41 11.26
CA GLU A 134 8.17 -20.14 9.90
C GLU A 134 7.47 -18.79 9.80
N THR A 135 6.58 -18.49 10.74
CA THR A 135 5.85 -17.22 10.77
C THR A 135 6.78 -16.03 10.98
N VAL A 136 7.80 -16.14 11.84
CA VAL A 136 8.81 -15.09 12.02
C VAL A 136 9.64 -14.88 10.75
N LEU A 137 10.06 -15.94 10.07
CA LEU A 137 10.81 -15.83 8.82
C LEU A 137 9.97 -15.16 7.72
N ASN A 138 8.73 -15.60 7.55
CA ASN A 138 7.80 -15.05 6.57
C ASN A 138 7.46 -13.58 6.87
N TYR A 139 7.31 -13.23 8.16
CA TYR A 139 7.13 -11.85 8.58
C TYR A 139 8.36 -10.98 8.23
N ARG A 140 9.58 -11.47 8.48
CA ARG A 140 10.82 -10.75 8.13
C ARG A 140 10.95 -10.54 6.63
N GLU A 141 10.59 -11.52 5.81
CA GLU A 141 10.63 -11.41 4.35
C GLU A 141 9.65 -10.36 3.85
N LYS A 142 8.41 -10.37 4.35
CA LYS A 142 7.40 -9.35 4.03
C LYS A 142 7.86 -7.95 4.44
N MET A 143 8.43 -7.80 5.63
CA MET A 143 8.99 -6.52 6.09
C MET A 143 10.17 -6.05 5.24
N ARG A 144 10.99 -6.97 4.72
CA ARG A 144 12.08 -6.62 3.80
C ARG A 144 11.52 -6.08 2.48
N LEU A 145 10.52 -6.73 1.90
CA LEU A 145 9.89 -6.28 0.65
C LEU A 145 9.23 -4.90 0.78
N LEU A 146 8.68 -4.58 1.95
CA LEU A 146 8.09 -3.27 2.26
C LEU A 146 9.12 -2.15 2.47
N ASN A 147 10.38 -2.48 2.81
CA ASN A 147 11.44 -1.50 3.07
C ASN A 147 12.23 -1.10 1.81
N PHE A 148 11.87 -1.66 0.65
CA PHE A 148 12.48 -1.38 -0.66
C PHE A 148 11.63 -0.41 -1.53
N TYR A 149 10.62 0.24 -0.95
CA TYR A 149 9.81 1.30 -1.57
C TYR A 149 9.86 2.55 -0.68
#